data_AF-A0A370BPW5-F1
#
_entry.id   AF-A0A370BPW5-F1
#
_cell.length_a   1.000
_cell.length_b   1.000
_cell.length_c   1.000
_cell.angle_alpha   90.00
_cell.angle_beta   90.00
_cell.angle_gamma   90.00
#
_symmetry.space_group_name_H-M   'P 1'
#
loop_
_entity.id
_entity.type
_entity.pdbx_description
1 polymer ?
#
loop_
_entity_poly.entity_id
_entity_poly.type
_entity_poly.pdbx_seq_one_letter_code
_entity_poly.pdbx_strand_id
1 'polypeptide(L)'
;MISTPEALLAFVCWVPFTFAITWATLGPAVTVSFIPVWVLSVIYPFMKRLMPFPQVVLGAIIGGAVFPGWVGVTGDLDHLDQALPLFFATAAWVVYFDVFYATQDLPDDKKAGVKSLAVWMGPNVKILLAGLGILQIAFFAMTALRADLSLIFWILGIGVWAVSVPWHVLSLNLKDRHSGGSVFKANIKLGLYMTGVSLLELVLLRVHHAPMKTQNHLHLTRASSPSITNQTFAMERIDVHHHFIPPAYVEAFKTTGGDPSGWHLPQWTPESSISLMDSHNTRTAILSLTAPGTSILAHSPGASATLAREINLYAAKLHNESPTRFGFFASLPHLTPDTIPAAIEEAIYALETLHADGITLYTRYTGTGYLGHDAFAPLWEELNRRKAVVFIHPTNTAADARNRSILVNPALPQPIIDYPHETCRTAVDLITSGTISRNPDVKIILSHGGGTLPILATRAAHLLYDAKLTSISPEDFLEQARSFYFDLALSGNEENMQLLVGRNGFAKGGHVFYGSDFPYAPVSTINKYVRMMEGFSVQGEEVEKAIARDSAVKLFPRFQMPADLRVGKTNNWGAFSACLLLPVGLSALYSVLQSRVHTYST
;
A
#
# COMPACT_ATOMS: atom_id res chain seq x y z
N MET A 1 -10.63 12.64 52.25
CA MET A 1 -10.03 13.57 51.26
C MET A 1 -8.63 13.07 50.98
N ILE A 2 -8.23 12.99 49.71
CA ILE A 2 -6.88 12.60 49.32
C ILE A 2 -5.97 13.79 49.61
N SER A 3 -4.86 13.57 50.32
CA SER A 3 -3.87 14.60 50.59
C SER A 3 -3.11 14.98 49.31
N THR A 4 -2.53 16.19 49.26
CA THR A 4 -1.72 16.61 48.10
C THR A 4 -0.57 15.64 47.77
N PRO A 5 0.16 15.08 48.76
CA PRO A 5 1.17 14.05 48.49
C PRO A 5 0.58 12.75 47.90
N GLU A 6 -0.56 12.28 48.40
CA GLU A 6 -1.21 11.07 47.87
C GLU A 6 -1.73 11.30 46.44
N ALA A 7 -2.25 12.48 46.14
CA ALA A 7 -2.67 12.85 44.79
C ALA A 7 -1.48 12.94 43.82
N LEU A 8 -0.37 13.53 44.27
CA LEU A 8 0.88 13.59 43.49
C LEU A 8 1.46 12.19 43.26
N LEU A 9 1.46 11.32 44.28
CA LEU A 9 1.94 9.95 44.16
C LEU A 9 1.09 9.16 43.16
N ALA A 10 -0.24 9.21 43.30
CA ALA A 10 -1.15 8.57 42.36
C ALA A 10 -0.93 9.07 40.92
N PHE A 11 -0.72 10.38 40.76
CA PHE A 11 -0.47 11.01 39.47
C PHE A 11 0.86 10.58 38.83
N VAL A 12 1.94 10.54 39.61
CA VAL A 12 3.28 10.12 39.16
C VAL A 12 3.34 8.62 38.85
N CYS A 13 2.64 7.78 39.63
CA CYS A 13 2.58 6.34 39.37
C CYS A 13 1.69 5.98 38.17
N TRP A 14 0.68 6.81 37.86
CA TRP A 14 -0.28 6.52 36.81
C TRP A 14 0.32 6.55 35.39
N VAL A 15 1.24 7.47 35.10
CA VAL A 15 1.85 7.57 33.74
C VAL A 15 2.71 6.33 33.40
N PRO A 16 3.68 5.90 34.23
CA PRO A 16 4.43 4.67 33.97
C PRO A 16 3.55 3.42 33.95
N PHE A 17 2.50 3.37 34.79
CA PHE A 17 1.58 2.24 34.81
C PHE A 17 0.76 2.14 33.52
N THR A 18 0.19 3.26 33.05
CA THR A 18 -0.54 3.28 31.78
C THR A 18 0.38 3.03 30.60
N PHE A 19 1.60 3.56 30.61
CA PHE A 19 2.64 3.24 29.62
C PHE A 19 2.95 1.75 29.57
N ALA A 20 3.18 1.11 30.73
CA ALA A 20 3.48 -0.31 30.79
C ALA A 20 2.32 -1.16 30.27
N ILE A 21 1.08 -0.81 30.61
CA ILE A 21 -0.11 -1.51 30.10
C ILE A 21 -0.25 -1.32 28.60
N THR A 22 -0.16 -0.09 28.07
CA THR A 22 -0.29 0.14 26.63
C THR A 22 0.82 -0.57 25.86
N TRP A 23 2.05 -0.58 26.39
CA TRP A 23 3.16 -1.28 25.78
C TRP A 23 2.92 -2.78 25.75
N ALA A 24 2.49 -3.36 26.88
CA ALA A 24 2.23 -4.79 26.99
C ALA A 24 1.01 -5.26 26.18
N THR A 25 0.00 -4.41 25.99
CA THR A 25 -1.28 -4.80 25.36
C THR A 25 -1.41 -4.38 23.90
N LEU A 26 -0.86 -3.22 23.52
CA LEU A 26 -1.03 -2.60 22.19
C LEU A 26 0.31 -2.39 21.46
N GLY A 27 1.43 -2.70 22.10
CA GLY A 27 2.75 -2.62 21.50
C GLY A 27 3.39 -1.22 21.48
N PRO A 28 4.64 -1.13 21.01
CA PRO A 28 5.45 0.08 21.10
C PRO A 28 4.92 1.23 20.23
N ALA A 29 4.46 0.95 19.01
CA ALA A 29 4.00 1.99 18.08
C ALA A 29 2.77 2.72 18.62
N VAL A 30 1.75 1.97 19.06
CA VAL A 30 0.56 2.54 19.70
C VAL A 30 0.94 3.30 20.97
N THR A 31 1.85 2.75 21.77
CA THR A 31 2.34 3.40 23.00
C THR A 31 3.01 4.75 22.73
N VAL A 32 3.82 4.85 21.68
CA VAL A 32 4.46 6.12 21.27
C VAL A 32 3.40 7.15 20.87
N SER A 33 2.35 6.74 20.16
CA SER A 33 1.27 7.66 19.75
C SER A 33 0.45 8.22 20.93
N PHE A 34 0.50 7.60 22.11
CA PHE A 34 -0.12 8.11 23.34
C PHE A 34 0.67 9.22 24.03
N ILE A 35 1.96 9.42 23.69
CA ILE A 35 2.84 10.39 24.37
C ILE A 35 2.24 11.81 24.39
N PRO A 36 1.75 12.39 23.27
CA PRO A 36 1.12 13.71 23.28
C PRO A 36 -0.11 13.78 24.20
N VAL A 37 -0.92 12.72 24.24
CA VAL A 37 -2.12 12.63 25.07
C VAL A 37 -1.74 12.64 26.56
N TRP A 38 -0.71 11.89 26.96
CA TRP A 38 -0.22 11.91 28.34
C TRP A 38 0.35 13.25 28.75
N VAL A 39 1.20 13.84 27.90
CA VAL A 39 1.79 15.17 28.17
C VAL A 39 0.70 16.20 28.37
N LEU A 40 -0.30 16.24 27.48
CA LEU A 40 -1.41 17.17 27.61
C LEU A 40 -2.28 16.86 28.85
N SER A 41 -2.50 15.58 29.17
CA SER A 41 -3.25 15.17 30.37
C SER A 41 -2.57 15.62 31.67
N VAL A 42 -1.24 15.64 31.70
CA VAL A 42 -0.45 16.17 32.83
C VAL A 42 -0.61 17.67 32.98
N ILE A 43 -0.63 18.38 31.86
CA ILE A 43 -0.69 19.83 31.82
C ILE A 43 -2.11 20.34 32.10
N TYR A 44 -3.15 19.59 31.68
CA TYR A 44 -4.55 20.03 31.68
C TYR A 44 -5.09 20.54 33.03
N PRO A 45 -4.86 19.89 34.19
CA PRO A 45 -5.35 20.38 35.49
C PRO A 45 -4.91 21.81 35.82
N PHE A 46 -3.79 22.27 35.25
CA PHE A 46 -3.24 23.61 35.47
C PHE A 46 -3.78 24.66 34.50
N MET A 47 -4.35 24.26 33.36
CA MET A 47 -4.71 25.16 32.26
C MET A 47 -5.81 26.16 32.63
N LYS A 48 -6.72 25.79 33.54
CA LYS A 48 -7.74 26.72 34.08
C LYS A 48 -7.13 27.96 34.75
N ARG A 49 -5.88 27.88 35.22
CA ARG A 49 -5.15 29.01 35.84
C ARG A 49 -4.42 29.86 34.80
N LEU A 50 -3.97 29.25 33.70
CA LEU A 50 -3.11 29.89 32.71
C LEU A 50 -3.88 30.52 31.55
N MET A 51 -5.02 29.97 31.14
CA MET A 51 -5.75 30.43 29.95
C MET A 51 -7.28 30.45 30.12
N PRO A 52 -7.98 31.32 29.37
CA PRO A 52 -9.44 31.38 29.39
C PRO A 52 -10.14 30.28 28.58
N PHE A 53 -9.40 29.41 27.90
CA PHE A 53 -9.96 28.34 27.06
C PHE A 53 -9.41 26.93 27.37
N PRO A 54 -9.42 26.52 28.65
CA PRO A 54 -8.91 25.20 29.07
C PRO A 54 -9.62 24.03 28.35
N GLN A 55 -10.87 24.22 27.91
CA GLN A 55 -11.61 23.21 27.17
C GLN A 55 -10.96 22.85 25.82
N VAL A 56 -10.22 23.76 25.19
CA VAL A 56 -9.48 23.44 23.95
C VAL A 56 -8.38 22.41 24.22
N VAL A 57 -7.72 22.50 25.37
CA VAL A 57 -6.73 21.50 25.80
C VAL A 57 -7.41 20.16 26.10
N LEU A 58 -8.58 20.18 26.76
CA LEU A 58 -9.39 18.98 26.95
C LEU A 58 -9.78 18.34 25.61
N GLY A 59 -10.19 19.17 24.64
CA GLY A 59 -10.51 18.74 23.28
C GLY A 59 -9.33 18.09 22.58
N ALA A 60 -8.12 18.65 22.71
CA ALA A 60 -6.91 18.06 22.16
C ALA A 60 -6.54 16.72 22.83
N ILE A 61 -6.78 16.56 24.13
CA ILE A 61 -6.53 15.31 24.85
C ILE A 61 -7.47 14.20 24.38
N ILE A 62 -8.78 14.45 24.46
CA ILE A 62 -9.79 13.44 24.14
C ILE A 62 -9.83 13.19 22.63
N GLY A 63 -9.74 14.23 21.80
CA GLY A 63 -9.60 14.10 20.36
C GLY A 63 -8.30 13.38 19.98
N GLY A 64 -7.21 13.60 20.71
CA GLY A 64 -5.92 12.94 20.49
C GLY A 64 -5.97 11.43 20.63
N ALA A 65 -6.96 10.88 21.34
CA ALA A 65 -7.17 9.42 21.44
C ALA A 65 -7.52 8.76 20.09
N VAL A 66 -7.86 9.55 19.07
CA VAL A 66 -8.03 9.05 17.69
C VAL A 66 -6.73 8.51 17.12
N PHE A 67 -5.56 9.12 17.41
CA PHE A 67 -4.29 8.70 16.82
C PHE A 67 -3.83 7.31 17.30
N PRO A 68 -3.87 6.97 18.60
CA PRO A 68 -3.61 5.60 19.02
C PRO A 68 -4.61 4.59 18.47
N GLY A 69 -5.87 4.98 18.30
CA GLY A 69 -6.87 4.13 17.64
C GLY A 69 -6.53 3.87 16.17
N TRP A 70 -6.07 4.89 15.45
CA TRP A 70 -5.55 4.79 14.08
C TRP A 70 -4.36 3.83 14.04
N VAL A 71 -3.30 4.12 14.80
CA VAL A 71 -2.08 3.29 14.85
C VAL A 71 -2.39 1.86 15.29
N GLY A 72 -3.34 1.66 16.19
CA GLY A 72 -3.75 0.33 16.64
C GLY A 72 -4.44 -0.51 15.57
N VAL A 73 -5.06 0.13 14.56
CA VAL A 73 -5.72 -0.55 13.44
C VAL A 73 -4.82 -0.61 12.20
N THR A 74 -4.05 0.43 11.93
CA THR A 74 -3.25 0.59 10.71
C THR A 74 -1.77 0.25 10.90
N GLY A 75 -1.26 0.29 12.13
CA GLY A 75 0.18 0.23 12.41
C GLY A 75 0.96 1.48 12.00
N ASP A 76 0.29 2.50 11.46
CA ASP A 76 0.91 3.63 10.75
C ASP A 76 1.10 4.85 11.65
N LEU A 77 2.35 5.17 11.96
CA LEU A 77 2.76 6.37 12.71
C LEU A 77 3.09 7.57 11.83
N ASP A 78 3.26 7.38 10.52
CA ASP A 78 3.76 8.40 9.60
C ASP A 78 2.61 9.16 8.92
N HIS A 79 1.43 8.54 8.78
CA HIS A 79 0.24 9.16 8.19
C HIS A 79 -0.88 9.42 9.19
N LEU A 80 -0.51 9.93 10.37
CA LEU A 80 -1.50 10.42 11.35
C LEU A 80 -2.36 11.56 10.79
N ASP A 81 -1.94 12.20 9.70
CA ASP A 81 -2.70 13.23 9.00
C ASP A 81 -4.04 12.72 8.46
N GLN A 82 -4.13 11.43 8.10
CA GLN A 82 -5.38 10.81 7.66
C GLN A 82 -6.45 10.79 8.77
N ALA A 83 -6.01 10.72 10.03
CA ALA A 83 -6.86 10.76 11.20
C ALA A 83 -7.19 12.21 11.66
N LEU A 84 -6.55 13.24 11.09
CA LEU A 84 -6.76 14.64 11.51
C LEU A 84 -8.20 15.11 11.40
N PRO A 85 -8.98 14.80 10.33
CA PRO A 85 -10.39 15.19 10.28
C PRO A 85 -11.17 14.63 11.46
N LEU A 86 -10.96 13.37 11.84
CA LEU A 86 -11.63 12.76 12.97
C LEU A 86 -11.13 13.31 14.31
N PHE A 87 -9.84 13.62 14.42
CA PHE A 87 -9.27 14.36 15.55
C PHE A 87 -9.97 15.71 15.73
N PHE A 88 -10.04 16.53 14.68
CA PHE A 88 -10.66 17.86 14.75
C PHE A 88 -12.17 17.79 14.98
N ALA A 89 -12.85 16.80 14.41
CA ALA A 89 -14.27 16.54 14.68
C ALA A 89 -14.49 16.26 16.18
N THR A 90 -13.73 15.31 16.72
CA THR A 90 -13.81 14.90 18.13
C THR A 90 -13.40 16.04 19.06
N ALA A 91 -12.30 16.74 18.77
CA ALA A 91 -11.83 17.85 19.57
C ALA A 91 -12.85 19.00 19.61
N ALA A 92 -13.41 19.39 18.45
CA ALA A 92 -14.45 20.41 18.38
C ALA A 92 -15.72 19.98 19.13
N TRP A 93 -16.11 18.70 19.02
CA TRP A 93 -17.26 18.14 19.75
C TRP A 93 -17.04 18.13 21.26
N VAL A 94 -15.82 17.80 21.73
CA VAL A 94 -15.46 17.83 23.15
C VAL A 94 -15.53 19.23 23.71
N VAL A 95 -14.96 20.22 23.02
CA VAL A 95 -15.11 21.62 23.43
C VAL A 95 -16.59 22.02 23.43
N TYR A 96 -17.34 21.60 22.42
CA TYR A 96 -18.76 21.93 22.27
C TYR A 96 -19.60 21.44 23.43
N PHE A 97 -19.56 20.15 23.78
CA PHE A 97 -20.36 19.63 24.89
C PHE A 97 -19.85 20.11 26.26
N ASP A 98 -18.54 20.27 26.43
CA ASP A 98 -17.96 20.72 27.70
C ASP A 98 -18.27 22.20 27.97
N VAL A 99 -18.42 23.02 26.92
CA VAL A 99 -18.92 24.40 27.07
C VAL A 99 -20.38 24.41 27.54
N PHE A 100 -21.26 23.52 27.07
CA PHE A 100 -22.62 23.42 27.65
C PHE A 100 -22.56 23.06 29.13
N TYR A 101 -21.71 22.10 29.51
CA TYR A 101 -21.52 21.75 30.92
C TYR A 101 -20.99 22.95 31.73
N ALA A 102 -19.99 23.67 31.22
CA ALA A 102 -19.43 24.85 31.88
C ALA A 102 -20.43 26.01 32.02
N THR A 103 -21.48 26.09 31.19
CA THR A 103 -22.54 27.11 31.41
C THR A 103 -23.39 26.83 32.65
N GLN A 104 -23.50 25.57 33.08
CA GLN A 104 -24.20 25.21 34.32
C GLN A 104 -23.45 25.72 35.56
N ASP A 105 -22.12 25.68 35.51
CA ASP A 105 -21.24 26.05 36.62
C ASP A 105 -20.84 27.54 36.58
N LEU A 106 -21.32 28.29 35.58
CA LEU A 106 -20.98 29.70 35.37
C LEU A 106 -21.14 30.60 36.62
N PRO A 107 -22.20 30.49 37.44
CA PRO A 107 -22.32 31.29 38.67
C PRO A 107 -21.23 30.97 39.69
N ASP A 108 -20.89 29.69 39.80
CA ASP A 108 -19.93 29.15 40.78
C ASP A 108 -18.48 29.44 40.33
N ASP A 109 -18.18 29.25 39.04
CA ASP A 109 -16.89 29.56 38.41
C ASP A 109 -16.54 31.05 38.53
N LYS A 110 -17.52 31.94 38.33
CA LYS A 110 -17.34 33.39 38.52
C LYS A 110 -17.01 33.74 39.96
N LYS A 111 -17.65 33.07 40.93
CA LYS A 111 -17.39 33.27 42.36
C LYS A 111 -16.00 32.76 42.75
N ALA A 112 -15.55 31.66 42.15
CA ALA A 112 -14.25 31.05 42.40
C ALA A 112 -13.09 31.67 41.60
N GLY A 113 -13.36 32.63 40.70
CA GLY A 113 -12.34 33.26 39.84
C GLY A 113 -11.75 32.31 38.79
N VAL A 114 -12.46 31.23 38.44
CA VAL A 114 -12.00 30.20 37.50
C VAL A 114 -12.23 30.69 36.06
N LYS A 115 -11.19 30.59 35.23
CA LYS A 115 -11.28 30.97 33.81
C LYS A 115 -11.83 29.80 32.98
N SER A 116 -12.75 30.09 32.06
CA SER A 116 -13.35 29.10 31.15
C SER A 116 -13.92 29.76 29.89
N LEU A 117 -14.09 29.01 28.79
CA LEU A 117 -14.68 29.54 27.55
C LEU A 117 -16.08 30.12 27.78
N ALA A 118 -16.88 29.50 28.65
CA ALA A 118 -18.21 29.99 29.00
C ALA A 118 -18.15 31.34 29.75
N VAL A 119 -17.21 31.50 30.69
CA VAL A 119 -16.97 32.76 31.40
C VAL A 119 -16.48 33.85 30.43
N TRP A 120 -15.54 33.51 29.56
CA TRP A 120 -14.92 34.45 28.64
C TRP A 120 -15.87 34.96 27.55
N MET A 121 -16.63 34.04 26.93
CA MET A 121 -17.61 34.36 25.89
C MET A 121 -18.87 35.04 26.44
N GLY A 122 -19.27 34.73 27.68
CA GLY A 122 -20.44 35.31 28.32
C GLY A 122 -21.72 35.20 27.46
N PRO A 123 -22.40 36.31 27.13
CA PRO A 123 -23.62 36.28 26.30
C PRO A 123 -23.42 35.67 24.90
N ASN A 124 -22.19 35.68 24.38
CA ASN A 124 -21.87 35.23 23.03
C ASN A 124 -21.58 33.73 22.95
N VAL A 125 -21.76 32.97 24.04
CA VAL A 125 -21.44 31.53 24.06
C VAL A 125 -22.22 30.74 23.00
N LYS A 126 -23.46 31.14 22.68
CA LYS A 126 -24.25 30.50 21.61
C LYS A 126 -23.62 30.65 20.23
N ILE A 127 -22.92 31.76 19.97
CA ILE A 127 -22.22 31.99 18.69
C ILE A 127 -21.01 31.06 18.58
N LEU A 128 -20.23 30.93 19.66
CA LEU A 128 -19.14 29.96 19.72
C LEU A 128 -19.65 28.53 19.50
N LEU A 129 -20.72 28.16 20.20
CA LEU A 129 -21.32 26.82 20.08
C LEU A 129 -21.84 26.56 18.66
N ALA A 130 -22.47 27.54 18.00
CA ALA A 130 -22.87 27.40 16.60
C ALA A 130 -21.66 27.18 15.69
N GLY A 131 -20.58 27.95 15.88
CA GLY A 131 -19.33 27.78 15.12
C GLY A 131 -18.69 26.40 15.31
N LEU A 132 -18.55 25.95 16.56
CA LEU A 132 -18.05 24.60 16.89
C LEU A 132 -18.98 23.49 16.36
N GLY A 133 -20.29 23.76 16.34
CA GLY A 133 -21.31 22.88 15.76
C GLY A 133 -21.13 22.67 14.26
N ILE A 134 -20.91 23.75 13.51
CA ILE A 134 -20.61 23.67 12.07
C ILE A 134 -19.28 22.95 11.85
N LEU A 135 -18.26 23.30 12.64
CA LEU A 135 -16.91 22.75 12.50
C LEU A 135 -16.88 21.23 12.71
N GLN A 136 -17.51 20.72 13.77
CA GLN A 136 -17.55 19.28 14.03
C GLN A 136 -18.31 18.53 12.93
N ILE A 137 -19.43 19.07 12.41
CA ILE A 137 -20.18 18.42 11.31
C ILE A 137 -19.33 18.36 10.05
N ALA A 138 -18.65 19.47 9.71
CA ALA A 138 -17.78 19.52 8.53
C ALA A 138 -16.66 18.48 8.62
N PHE A 139 -15.99 18.38 9.78
CA PHE A 139 -14.92 17.41 9.98
C PHE A 139 -15.41 15.96 10.05
N PHE A 140 -16.59 15.69 10.65
CA PHE A 140 -17.21 14.36 10.58
C PHE A 140 -17.59 13.97 9.15
N ALA A 141 -18.15 14.91 8.37
CA ALA A 141 -18.47 14.68 6.96
C ALA A 141 -17.19 14.43 6.14
N MET A 142 -16.12 15.19 6.36
CA MET A 142 -14.83 14.92 5.72
C MET A 142 -14.24 13.57 6.11
N THR A 143 -14.44 13.12 7.35
CA THR A 143 -14.04 11.79 7.79
C THR A 143 -14.84 10.73 7.05
N ALA A 144 -16.16 10.89 6.96
CA ALA A 144 -17.05 9.99 6.24
C ALA A 144 -16.75 9.91 4.73
N LEU A 145 -16.39 11.03 4.09
CA LEU A 145 -15.94 11.05 2.69
C LEU A 145 -14.63 10.31 2.51
N ARG A 146 -13.65 10.53 3.40
CA ARG A 146 -12.33 9.88 3.30
C ARG A 146 -12.39 8.39 3.54
N ALA A 147 -13.29 7.94 4.41
CA ALA A 147 -13.47 6.53 4.73
C ALA A 147 -14.48 5.82 3.80
N ASP A 148 -14.98 6.50 2.77
CA ASP A 148 -15.99 5.97 1.81
C ASP A 148 -17.20 5.32 2.51
N LEU A 149 -17.70 5.98 3.57
CA LEU A 149 -18.79 5.42 4.38
C LEU A 149 -20.11 5.42 3.60
N SER A 150 -20.91 4.37 3.84
CA SER A 150 -22.14 4.12 3.11
C SER A 150 -23.18 5.24 3.28
N LEU A 151 -24.15 5.26 2.38
CA LEU A 151 -25.30 6.18 2.48
C LEU A 151 -26.04 6.05 3.82
N ILE A 152 -26.00 4.88 4.46
CA ILE A 152 -26.60 4.66 5.79
C ILE A 152 -25.87 5.50 6.83
N PHE A 153 -24.53 5.55 6.82
CA PHE A 153 -23.76 6.41 7.72
C PHE A 153 -23.99 7.89 7.43
N TRP A 154 -24.14 8.28 6.16
CA TRP A 154 -24.46 9.67 5.79
C TRP A 154 -25.81 10.12 6.36
N ILE A 155 -26.83 9.27 6.28
CA ILE A 155 -28.18 9.60 6.77
C ILE A 155 -28.25 9.47 8.29
N LEU A 156 -27.91 8.30 8.84
CA LEU A 156 -28.05 7.99 10.26
C LEU A 156 -26.94 8.59 11.12
N GLY A 157 -25.72 8.75 10.59
CA GLY A 157 -24.62 9.40 11.30
C GLY A 157 -24.67 10.91 11.10
N ILE A 158 -24.23 11.39 9.93
CA ILE A 158 -24.04 12.82 9.66
C ILE A 158 -25.37 13.59 9.68
N GLY A 159 -26.42 13.05 9.07
CA GLY A 159 -27.74 13.68 9.01
C GLY A 159 -28.36 13.91 10.38
N VAL A 160 -28.38 12.88 11.24
CA VAL A 160 -28.89 13.00 12.61
C VAL A 160 -28.06 13.97 13.43
N TRP A 161 -26.73 13.95 13.25
CA TRP A 161 -25.84 14.89 13.92
C TRP A 161 -26.11 16.34 13.49
N ALA A 162 -26.33 16.57 12.20
CA ALA A 162 -26.62 17.88 11.61
C ALA A 162 -27.95 18.48 12.07
N VAL A 163 -28.94 17.65 12.42
CA VAL A 163 -30.21 18.09 13.02
C VAL A 163 -30.07 18.34 14.53
N SER A 164 -29.32 17.49 15.22
CA SER A 164 -29.19 17.54 16.69
C SER A 164 -28.38 18.76 17.16
N VAL A 165 -27.32 19.13 16.45
CA VAL A 165 -26.43 20.25 16.81
C VAL A 165 -27.16 21.60 16.86
N PRO A 166 -27.97 22.01 15.85
CA PRO A 166 -28.80 23.21 15.95
C PRO A 166 -29.77 23.15 17.13
N TRP A 167 -30.41 21.99 17.35
CA TRP A 167 -31.34 21.82 18.47
C TRP A 167 -30.66 22.07 19.82
N HIS A 168 -29.47 21.49 20.07
CA HIS A 168 -28.69 21.74 21.29
C HIS A 168 -28.41 23.23 21.55
N VAL A 169 -27.99 23.98 20.52
CA VAL A 169 -27.69 25.43 20.65
C VAL A 169 -28.95 26.25 20.95
N LEU A 170 -30.07 25.89 20.32
CA LEU A 170 -31.36 26.54 20.55
C LEU A 170 -31.92 26.24 21.94
N SER A 171 -31.80 24.99 22.40
CA SER A 171 -32.29 24.52 23.70
C SER A 171 -31.53 25.07 24.90
N LEU A 172 -30.30 25.56 24.73
CA LEU A 172 -29.55 26.19 25.82
C LEU A 172 -30.20 27.49 26.25
N ASN A 173 -30.52 27.62 27.54
CA ASN A 173 -31.02 28.87 28.13
C ASN A 173 -30.00 29.39 29.16
N LEU A 174 -29.28 30.46 28.81
CA LEU A 174 -28.22 31.02 29.67
C LEU A 174 -28.72 31.57 31.01
N LYS A 175 -30.05 31.74 31.18
CA LYS A 175 -30.66 32.15 32.44
C LYS A 175 -31.01 30.97 33.35
N ASP A 176 -31.05 29.76 32.80
CA ASP A 176 -31.36 28.53 33.53
C ASP A 176 -30.14 27.62 33.57
N ARG A 177 -29.52 27.49 34.75
CA ARG A 177 -28.34 26.63 34.96
C ARG A 177 -28.60 25.17 34.59
N HIS A 178 -29.84 24.66 34.73
CA HIS A 178 -30.15 23.27 34.45
C HIS A 178 -30.20 22.95 32.95
N SER A 179 -30.42 23.97 32.11
CA SER A 179 -30.48 23.79 30.66
C SER A 179 -29.16 23.29 30.06
N GLY A 180 -28.00 23.80 30.54
CA GLY A 180 -26.68 23.36 30.11
C GLY A 180 -26.43 21.87 30.39
N GLY A 181 -26.73 21.41 31.61
CA GLY A 181 -26.62 20.00 31.98
C GLY A 181 -27.56 19.07 31.21
N SER A 182 -28.77 19.54 30.88
CA SER A 182 -29.71 18.79 30.05
C SER A 182 -29.18 18.56 28.63
N VAL A 183 -28.66 19.62 28.01
CA VAL A 183 -28.07 19.55 26.65
C VAL A 183 -26.77 18.74 26.65
N PHE A 184 -25.95 18.83 27.69
CA PHE A 184 -24.78 17.97 27.87
C PHE A 184 -25.15 16.48 27.89
N LYS A 185 -26.18 16.09 28.65
CA LYS A 185 -26.70 14.71 28.67
C LYS A 185 -27.23 14.27 27.30
N ALA A 186 -27.85 15.18 26.54
CA ALA A 186 -28.28 14.89 25.17
C ALA A 186 -27.09 14.61 24.23
N ASN A 187 -25.98 15.35 24.38
CA ASN A 187 -24.75 15.10 23.62
C ASN A 187 -24.12 13.73 23.93
N ILE A 188 -24.14 13.29 25.20
CA ILE A 188 -23.68 11.94 25.57
C ILE A 188 -24.51 10.88 24.82
N LYS A 189 -25.84 11.02 24.81
CA LYS A 189 -26.73 10.11 24.08
C LYS A 189 -26.44 10.11 22.58
N LEU A 190 -26.18 11.27 22.00
CA LEU A 190 -25.84 11.42 20.59
C LEU A 190 -24.51 10.73 20.26
N GLY A 191 -23.50 10.84 21.12
CA GLY A 191 -22.22 10.14 20.99
C GLY A 191 -22.35 8.60 21.03
N LEU A 192 -23.12 8.08 21.99
CA LEU A 192 -23.44 6.65 22.06
C LEU A 192 -24.20 6.17 20.82
N TYR A 193 -25.14 6.99 20.33
CA TYR A 193 -25.87 6.71 19.10
C TYR A 193 -24.94 6.63 17.88
N MET A 194 -24.03 7.60 17.69
CA MET A 194 -23.05 7.57 16.59
C MET A 194 -22.10 6.39 16.70
N THR A 195 -21.74 5.96 17.91
CA THR A 195 -20.98 4.72 18.12
C THR A 195 -21.76 3.51 17.60
N GLY A 196 -23.05 3.42 17.91
CA GLY A 196 -23.93 2.37 17.37
C GLY A 196 -24.05 2.39 15.84
N VAL A 197 -24.18 3.58 15.24
CA VAL A 197 -24.18 3.74 13.77
C VAL A 197 -22.85 3.32 13.16
N SER A 198 -21.72 3.68 13.78
CA SER A 198 -20.37 3.29 13.33
C SER A 198 -20.16 1.77 13.40
N LEU A 199 -20.68 1.11 14.45
CA LEU A 199 -20.65 -0.35 14.56
C LEU A 199 -21.54 -1.03 13.51
N LEU A 200 -22.73 -0.48 13.26
CA LEU A 200 -23.61 -0.98 12.20
C LEU A 200 -22.93 -0.87 10.82
N GLU A 201 -22.31 0.26 10.53
CA GLU A 201 -21.53 0.47 9.31
C GLU A 201 -20.42 -0.58 9.16
N LEU A 202 -19.66 -0.83 10.23
CA LEU A 202 -18.62 -1.84 10.24
C LEU A 202 -19.16 -3.27 9.99
N VAL A 203 -20.34 -3.59 10.51
CA VAL A 203 -21.02 -4.88 10.23
C VAL A 203 -21.48 -4.95 8.78
N LEU A 204 -22.06 -3.88 8.24
CA LEU A 204 -22.54 -3.84 6.85
C LEU A 204 -21.40 -3.98 5.84
N LEU A 205 -20.26 -3.33 6.09
CA LEU A 205 -19.04 -3.51 5.29
C LEU A 205 -18.55 -4.97 5.31
N ARG A 206 -18.64 -5.65 6.46
CA ARG A 206 -18.30 -7.09 6.55
C ARG A 206 -19.31 -8.00 5.84
N VAL A 207 -20.59 -7.63 5.81
CA VAL A 207 -21.66 -8.39 5.14
C VAL A 207 -21.62 -8.21 3.61
N HIS A 208 -21.27 -7.03 3.11
CA HIS A 208 -21.08 -6.81 1.66
C HIS A 208 -19.80 -7.47 1.10
N HIS A 209 -18.85 -7.85 1.97
CA HIS A 209 -17.70 -8.69 1.63
C HIS A 209 -17.91 -10.19 1.92
N ALA A 210 -19.11 -10.63 2.34
CA ALA A 210 -19.49 -12.04 2.29
C ALA A 210 -19.83 -12.45 0.83
N PRO A 211 -19.46 -13.66 0.37
CA PRO A 211 -19.55 -14.00 -1.04
C PRO A 211 -21.02 -14.20 -1.44
N MET A 212 -21.60 -13.22 -2.14
CA MET A 212 -22.83 -13.42 -2.89
C MET A 212 -22.69 -13.02 -4.35
N LYS A 213 -23.29 -13.88 -5.17
CA LYS A 213 -23.21 -14.03 -6.63
C LYS A 213 -23.51 -12.75 -7.40
N THR A 214 -22.72 -12.52 -8.43
CA THR A 214 -23.03 -11.86 -9.71
C THR A 214 -24.41 -11.21 -9.80
N GLN A 215 -24.44 -9.88 -9.95
CA GLN A 215 -25.33 -9.25 -10.91
C GLN A 215 -24.77 -7.92 -11.42
N ASN A 216 -24.72 -7.84 -12.75
CA ASN A 216 -24.29 -6.71 -13.56
C ASN A 216 -25.19 -5.49 -13.31
N HIS A 217 -24.60 -4.32 -13.06
CA HIS A 217 -25.27 -3.06 -13.37
C HIS A 217 -24.32 -2.06 -14.02
N LEU A 218 -24.85 -1.45 -15.09
CA LEU A 218 -24.22 -0.57 -16.06
C LEU A 218 -23.59 0.68 -15.41
N HIS A 219 -22.33 0.94 -15.72
CA HIS A 219 -21.71 2.25 -15.51
C HIS A 219 -22.11 3.21 -16.64
N LEU A 220 -22.86 4.26 -16.31
CA LEU A 220 -22.92 5.48 -17.10
C LEU A 220 -21.79 6.40 -16.66
N THR A 221 -20.86 6.58 -17.59
CA THR A 221 -19.71 7.51 -17.54
C THR A 221 -20.14 8.95 -17.31
N ARG A 222 -19.48 9.66 -16.39
CA ARG A 222 -19.40 11.11 -16.41
C ARG A 222 -17.94 11.55 -16.22
N ALA A 223 -17.43 12.25 -17.23
CA ALA A 223 -16.09 12.79 -17.31
C ALA A 223 -15.78 13.75 -16.14
N SER A 224 -14.57 13.67 -15.60
CA SER A 224 -14.00 14.65 -14.67
C SER A 224 -12.74 15.27 -15.27
N SER A 225 -12.73 16.61 -15.29
CA SER A 225 -11.59 17.46 -15.61
C SER A 225 -10.49 17.36 -14.54
N PRO A 226 -9.22 17.65 -14.87
CA PRO A 226 -8.10 17.41 -13.96
C PRO A 226 -8.02 18.51 -12.90
N SER A 227 -8.22 18.16 -11.62
CA SER A 227 -7.81 19.01 -10.51
C SER A 227 -6.38 18.67 -10.11
N ILE A 228 -5.54 19.70 -10.09
CA ILE A 228 -4.14 19.66 -9.67
C ILE A 228 -4.08 19.22 -8.21
N THR A 229 -3.65 17.99 -7.95
CA THR A 229 -3.47 17.42 -6.60
C THR A 229 -2.03 17.59 -6.14
N ASN A 230 -1.86 18.22 -4.98
CA ASN A 230 -0.66 18.08 -4.15
C ASN A 230 -0.55 16.61 -3.70
N GLN A 231 0.26 15.82 -4.40
CA GLN A 231 0.61 14.45 -4.02
C GLN A 231 1.67 14.48 -2.91
N THR A 232 1.29 14.14 -1.68
CA THR A 232 2.18 13.41 -0.78
C THR A 232 2.36 12.02 -1.39
N PHE A 233 3.59 11.68 -1.78
CA PHE A 233 3.89 10.41 -2.46
C PHE A 233 3.69 9.23 -1.48
N ALA A 234 2.51 8.60 -1.55
CA ALA A 234 2.30 7.23 -1.08
C ALA A 234 3.40 6.32 -1.65
N MET A 235 3.79 5.26 -0.93
CA MET A 235 4.81 4.31 -1.38
C MET A 235 4.56 3.88 -2.83
N GLU A 236 5.39 4.40 -3.74
CA GLU A 236 5.26 4.21 -5.18
C GLU A 236 5.84 2.84 -5.59
N ARG A 237 5.03 1.79 -5.69
CA ARG A 237 5.53 0.44 -5.99
C ARG A 237 6.15 0.34 -7.38
N ILE A 238 7.11 -0.58 -7.52
CA ILE A 238 7.60 -1.04 -8.82
C ILE A 238 7.18 -2.50 -8.98
N ASP A 239 6.29 -2.74 -9.94
CA ASP A 239 5.83 -4.07 -10.31
C ASP A 239 6.78 -4.66 -11.36
N VAL A 240 7.62 -5.63 -10.94
CA VAL A 240 8.58 -6.28 -11.82
C VAL A 240 8.00 -7.49 -12.57
N HIS A 241 6.74 -7.84 -12.31
CA HIS A 241 6.07 -8.96 -12.95
C HIS A 241 4.70 -8.50 -13.43
N HIS A 242 4.71 -7.75 -14.53
CA HIS A 242 3.52 -7.21 -15.16
C HIS A 242 3.51 -7.59 -16.64
N HIS A 243 2.47 -8.29 -17.07
CA HIS A 243 2.35 -8.71 -18.45
C HIS A 243 1.64 -7.67 -19.31
N PHE A 244 1.99 -7.68 -20.59
CA PHE A 244 1.32 -6.93 -21.63
C PHE A 244 1.01 -7.83 -22.81
N ILE A 245 -0.01 -7.46 -23.58
CA ILE A 245 -0.50 -8.26 -24.71
C ILE A 245 -0.54 -7.36 -25.95
N PRO A 246 0.59 -7.24 -26.67
CA PRO A 246 0.67 -6.42 -27.86
C PRO A 246 -0.25 -6.92 -28.99
N PRO A 247 -0.73 -6.04 -29.87
CA PRO A 247 -1.53 -6.43 -31.03
C PRO A 247 -0.87 -7.53 -31.89
N ALA A 248 0.44 -7.44 -32.13
CA ALA A 248 1.19 -8.45 -32.89
C ALA A 248 1.12 -9.85 -32.23
N TYR A 249 1.16 -9.90 -30.89
CA TYR A 249 1.02 -11.15 -30.16
C TYR A 249 -0.41 -11.71 -30.24
N VAL A 250 -1.43 -10.85 -30.18
CA VAL A 250 -2.84 -11.26 -30.38
C VAL A 250 -3.04 -11.91 -31.75
N GLU A 251 -2.45 -11.33 -32.80
CA GLU A 251 -2.54 -11.91 -34.15
C GLU A 251 -1.79 -13.24 -34.24
N ALA A 252 -0.57 -13.33 -33.71
CA ALA A 252 0.16 -14.60 -33.65
C ALA A 252 -0.64 -15.68 -32.88
N PHE A 253 -1.27 -15.32 -31.77
CA PHE A 253 -2.11 -16.21 -30.96
C PHE A 253 -3.31 -16.77 -31.72
N LYS A 254 -4.00 -15.92 -32.51
CA LYS A 254 -5.14 -16.34 -33.34
C LYS A 254 -4.73 -17.37 -34.41
N THR A 255 -3.51 -17.26 -34.93
CA THR A 255 -3.02 -18.16 -35.99
C THR A 255 -2.52 -19.52 -35.51
N THR A 256 -2.28 -19.68 -34.20
CA THR A 256 -1.53 -20.82 -33.62
C THR A 256 -2.38 -21.77 -32.76
N GLY A 257 -3.71 -21.60 -32.72
CA GLY A 257 -4.62 -22.51 -32.01
C GLY A 257 -4.75 -22.27 -30.50
N GLY A 258 -4.15 -21.19 -30.00
CA GLY A 258 -4.25 -20.69 -28.63
C GLY A 258 -3.04 -21.00 -27.74
N ASP A 259 -3.19 -20.76 -26.43
CA ASP A 259 -2.13 -20.97 -25.43
C ASP A 259 -1.88 -22.48 -25.26
N PRO A 260 -0.64 -22.97 -25.43
CA PRO A 260 -0.35 -24.39 -25.31
C PRO A 260 -0.41 -24.91 -23.86
N SER A 261 -0.50 -24.02 -22.85
CA SER A 261 -0.78 -24.38 -21.45
C SER A 261 -2.27 -24.67 -21.18
N GLY A 262 -3.16 -24.36 -22.14
CA GLY A 262 -4.60 -24.49 -22.00
C GLY A 262 -5.28 -23.30 -21.30
N TRP A 263 -4.54 -22.22 -21.05
CA TRP A 263 -5.10 -20.98 -20.51
C TRP A 263 -5.72 -20.10 -21.59
N HIS A 264 -6.50 -19.08 -21.19
CA HIS A 264 -7.10 -18.13 -22.12
C HIS A 264 -6.25 -16.87 -22.22
N LEU A 265 -6.27 -16.22 -23.39
CA LEU A 265 -5.67 -14.91 -23.57
C LEU A 265 -6.60 -13.86 -22.94
N PRO A 266 -6.21 -13.17 -21.86
CA PRO A 266 -7.04 -12.14 -21.26
C PRO A 266 -7.10 -10.90 -22.15
N GLN A 267 -8.09 -10.05 -21.90
CA GLN A 267 -8.15 -8.72 -22.51
C GLN A 267 -7.18 -7.80 -21.79
N TRP A 268 -6.47 -6.96 -22.54
CA TRP A 268 -5.49 -6.04 -22.01
C TRP A 268 -5.41 -4.79 -22.86
N THR A 269 -5.28 -3.65 -22.20
CA THR A 269 -4.87 -2.38 -22.81
C THR A 269 -3.84 -1.68 -21.90
N PRO A 270 -3.04 -0.74 -22.45
CA PRO A 270 -2.19 0.11 -21.62
C PRO A 270 -2.97 0.79 -20.48
N GLU A 271 -4.19 1.26 -20.75
CA GLU A 271 -5.07 1.92 -19.77
C GLU A 271 -5.51 0.97 -18.66
N SER A 272 -5.76 -0.30 -18.97
CA SER A 272 -6.06 -1.29 -17.92
C SER A 272 -4.89 -1.50 -16.97
N SER A 273 -3.65 -1.43 -17.49
CA SER A 273 -2.43 -1.49 -16.66
C SER A 273 -2.34 -0.25 -15.76
N ILE A 274 -2.54 0.94 -16.33
CA ILE A 274 -2.54 2.21 -15.59
C ILE A 274 -3.62 2.20 -14.50
N SER A 275 -4.82 1.71 -14.80
CA SER A 275 -5.92 1.64 -13.83
C SER A 275 -5.61 0.70 -12.67
N LEU A 276 -5.04 -0.48 -12.93
CA LEU A 276 -4.57 -1.37 -11.87
C LEU A 276 -3.48 -0.67 -11.05
N MET A 277 -2.50 -0.09 -11.73
CA MET A 277 -1.37 0.58 -11.09
C MET A 277 -1.82 1.70 -10.13
N ASP A 278 -2.70 2.58 -10.59
CA ASP A 278 -3.22 3.70 -9.80
C ASP A 278 -4.02 3.19 -8.58
N SER A 279 -4.77 2.09 -8.72
CA SER A 279 -5.53 1.50 -7.60
C SER A 279 -4.65 0.77 -6.56
N HIS A 280 -3.39 0.49 -6.88
CA HIS A 280 -2.45 -0.26 -6.03
C HIS A 280 -1.23 0.54 -5.60
N ASN A 281 -1.24 1.87 -5.80
CA ASN A 281 -0.08 2.75 -5.59
C ASN A 281 1.19 2.27 -6.33
N THR A 282 1.03 1.59 -7.46
CA THR A 282 2.15 1.16 -8.30
C THR A 282 2.52 2.30 -9.23
N ARG A 283 3.73 2.84 -9.06
CA ARG A 283 4.21 3.90 -9.94
C ARG A 283 4.63 3.36 -11.29
N THR A 284 5.35 2.23 -11.28
CA THR A 284 5.98 1.69 -12.49
C THR A 284 5.63 0.21 -12.62
N ALA A 285 5.22 -0.20 -13.81
CA ALA A 285 5.16 -1.59 -14.22
C ALA A 285 6.28 -1.88 -15.23
N ILE A 286 7.07 -2.92 -15.01
CA ILE A 286 8.04 -3.42 -15.97
C ILE A 286 7.35 -4.51 -16.79
N LEU A 287 7.03 -4.17 -18.03
CA LEU A 287 6.25 -4.99 -18.94
C LEU A 287 7.08 -6.20 -19.43
N SER A 288 6.49 -7.40 -19.40
CA SER A 288 7.09 -8.61 -19.95
C SER A 288 6.05 -9.40 -20.76
N LEU A 289 6.49 -10.03 -21.85
CA LEU A 289 5.59 -10.86 -22.64
C LEU A 289 5.31 -12.15 -21.88
N THR A 290 4.04 -12.49 -21.72
CA THR A 290 3.62 -13.73 -21.07
C THR A 290 4.04 -14.99 -21.86
N ALA A 291 4.01 -16.15 -21.20
CA ALA A 291 4.28 -17.43 -21.84
C ALA A 291 3.26 -17.77 -22.95
N PRO A 292 3.66 -18.55 -23.98
CA PRO A 292 5.02 -19.04 -24.28
C PRO A 292 5.90 -17.99 -24.98
N GLY A 293 5.44 -16.73 -25.04
CA GLY A 293 6.08 -15.64 -25.74
C GLY A 293 6.23 -15.89 -27.22
N THR A 294 7.35 -15.45 -27.78
CA THR A 294 7.67 -15.61 -29.21
C THR A 294 7.80 -17.08 -29.63
N SER A 295 7.91 -18.01 -28.67
CA SER A 295 7.89 -19.45 -28.91
C SER A 295 6.52 -19.97 -29.38
N ILE A 296 5.47 -19.14 -29.34
CA ILE A 296 4.20 -19.45 -30.01
C ILE A 296 4.40 -19.69 -31.53
N LEU A 297 5.45 -19.11 -32.11
CA LEU A 297 5.91 -19.32 -33.48
C LEU A 297 7.20 -20.15 -33.57
N ALA A 298 7.46 -21.05 -32.62
CA ALA A 298 8.70 -21.85 -32.56
C ALA A 298 9.01 -22.65 -33.85
N HIS A 299 7.99 -22.99 -34.63
CA HIS A 299 8.12 -23.69 -35.90
C HIS A 299 8.68 -22.81 -37.05
N SER A 300 8.74 -21.50 -36.85
CA SER A 300 9.27 -20.54 -37.83
C SER A 300 10.21 -19.55 -37.14
N PRO A 301 11.52 -19.86 -37.08
CA PRO A 301 12.52 -18.99 -36.43
C PRO A 301 12.49 -17.54 -36.90
N GLY A 302 12.34 -17.32 -38.22
CA GLY A 302 12.23 -15.98 -38.79
C GLY A 302 10.99 -15.24 -38.30
N ALA A 303 9.82 -15.89 -38.29
CA ALA A 303 8.59 -15.26 -37.79
C ALA A 303 8.65 -15.00 -36.28
N SER A 304 9.26 -15.90 -35.50
CA SER A 304 9.51 -15.69 -34.07
C SER A 304 10.42 -14.49 -33.81
N ALA A 305 11.46 -14.29 -34.64
CA ALA A 305 12.34 -13.13 -34.55
C ALA A 305 11.65 -11.82 -34.94
N THR A 306 10.85 -11.82 -36.03
CA THR A 306 10.03 -10.66 -36.40
C THR A 306 9.06 -10.29 -35.27
N LEU A 307 8.38 -11.29 -34.69
CA LEU A 307 7.45 -11.07 -33.58
C LEU A 307 8.16 -10.50 -32.35
N ALA A 308 9.37 -10.98 -32.01
CA ALA A 308 10.18 -10.43 -30.92
C ALA A 308 10.44 -8.93 -31.13
N ARG A 309 10.90 -8.55 -32.32
CA ARG A 309 11.17 -7.14 -32.66
C ARG A 309 9.92 -6.27 -32.57
N GLU A 310 8.79 -6.73 -33.10
CA GLU A 310 7.52 -5.98 -33.05
C GLU A 310 7.03 -5.75 -31.62
N ILE A 311 7.13 -6.78 -30.78
CA ILE A 311 6.76 -6.72 -29.36
C ILE A 311 7.67 -5.75 -28.62
N ASN A 312 8.98 -5.80 -28.86
CA ASN A 312 9.95 -4.91 -28.23
C ASN A 312 9.77 -3.46 -28.66
N LEU A 313 9.50 -3.19 -29.95
CA LEU A 313 9.19 -1.84 -30.45
C LEU A 313 7.90 -1.29 -29.83
N TYR A 314 6.89 -2.14 -29.65
CA TYR A 314 5.64 -1.74 -28.99
C TYR A 314 5.86 -1.43 -27.51
N ALA A 315 6.63 -2.26 -26.79
CA ALA A 315 7.00 -2.01 -25.40
C ALA A 315 7.82 -0.71 -25.25
N ALA A 316 8.80 -0.51 -26.13
CA ALA A 316 9.61 0.72 -26.18
C ALA A 316 8.75 1.95 -26.48
N LYS A 317 7.72 1.85 -27.32
CA LYS A 317 6.75 2.92 -27.54
C LYS A 317 6.03 3.29 -26.24
N LEU A 318 5.44 2.32 -25.53
CA LEU A 318 4.74 2.58 -24.26
C LEU A 318 5.68 3.15 -23.19
N HIS A 319 6.90 2.62 -23.12
CA HIS A 319 7.97 3.15 -22.29
C HIS A 319 8.26 4.62 -22.61
N ASN A 320 8.50 4.96 -23.88
CA ASN A 320 8.84 6.33 -24.28
C ASN A 320 7.68 7.32 -24.09
N GLU A 321 6.43 6.87 -24.28
CA GLU A 321 5.23 7.69 -24.05
C GLU A 321 4.97 7.94 -22.56
N SER A 322 5.44 7.06 -21.67
CA SER A 322 5.25 7.20 -20.22
C SER A 322 6.41 6.59 -19.41
N PRO A 323 7.62 7.19 -19.45
CA PRO A 323 8.86 6.56 -18.98
C PRO A 323 8.94 6.34 -17.47
N THR A 324 8.12 7.07 -16.70
CA THR A 324 7.97 6.85 -15.25
C THR A 324 6.92 5.81 -14.90
N ARG A 325 6.05 5.43 -15.85
CA ARG A 325 4.97 4.46 -15.65
C ARG A 325 5.32 3.09 -16.21
N PHE A 326 6.06 3.04 -17.31
CA PHE A 326 6.42 1.80 -17.96
C PHE A 326 7.94 1.61 -18.04
N GLY A 327 8.38 0.43 -17.66
CA GLY A 327 9.61 -0.20 -18.15
C GLY A 327 9.28 -1.45 -18.94
N PHE A 328 10.29 -2.15 -19.44
CA PHE A 328 10.05 -3.44 -20.08
C PHE A 328 11.27 -4.36 -20.09
N PHE A 329 10.99 -5.65 -19.98
CA PHE A 329 11.91 -6.73 -20.28
C PHE A 329 11.69 -7.20 -21.72
N ALA A 330 12.71 -7.05 -22.55
CA ALA A 330 12.61 -7.38 -23.97
C ALA A 330 12.43 -8.89 -24.20
N SER A 331 11.58 -9.24 -25.16
CA SER A 331 11.40 -10.61 -25.63
C SER A 331 12.50 -10.97 -26.62
N LEU A 332 12.98 -12.21 -26.56
CA LEU A 332 13.89 -12.77 -27.56
C LEU A 332 13.15 -13.68 -28.54
N PRO A 333 13.70 -13.97 -29.72
CA PRO A 333 13.23 -15.05 -30.58
C PRO A 333 13.25 -16.39 -29.85
N HIS A 334 12.51 -17.38 -30.37
CA HIS A 334 12.56 -18.75 -29.86
C HIS A 334 14.00 -19.28 -29.85
N LEU A 335 14.45 -19.83 -28.73
CA LEU A 335 15.85 -20.24 -28.54
C LEU A 335 16.11 -21.70 -28.93
N THR A 336 16.93 -21.87 -29.97
CA THR A 336 17.55 -23.11 -30.40
C THR A 336 19.04 -22.83 -30.66
N PRO A 337 19.90 -23.84 -30.83
CA PRO A 337 21.31 -23.59 -31.13
C PRO A 337 21.51 -22.67 -32.35
N ASP A 338 20.65 -22.80 -33.36
CA ASP A 338 20.73 -22.03 -34.60
C ASP A 338 20.24 -20.58 -34.46
N THR A 339 19.38 -20.29 -33.48
CA THR A 339 18.78 -18.95 -33.30
C THR A 339 19.52 -18.10 -32.27
N ILE A 340 20.48 -18.66 -31.52
CA ILE A 340 21.25 -17.90 -30.52
C ILE A 340 21.92 -16.64 -31.08
N PRO A 341 22.55 -16.65 -32.27
CA PRO A 341 23.10 -15.41 -32.85
C PRO A 341 22.05 -14.31 -33.02
N ALA A 342 20.86 -14.66 -33.55
CA ALA A 342 19.76 -13.70 -33.71
C ALA A 342 19.18 -13.23 -32.37
N ALA A 343 19.14 -14.11 -31.37
CA ALA A 343 18.71 -13.76 -30.02
C ALA A 343 19.68 -12.80 -29.32
N ILE A 344 20.99 -12.98 -29.54
CA ILE A 344 22.03 -12.07 -29.09
C ILE A 344 21.87 -10.70 -29.78
N GLU A 345 21.70 -10.67 -31.10
CA GLU A 345 21.49 -9.41 -31.83
C GLU A 345 20.25 -8.66 -31.32
N GLU A 346 19.14 -9.37 -31.06
CA GLU A 346 17.93 -8.75 -30.51
C GLU A 346 18.14 -8.25 -29.07
N ALA A 347 18.84 -9.01 -28.22
CA ALA A 347 19.16 -8.58 -26.86
C ALA A 347 20.02 -7.31 -26.86
N ILE A 348 21.03 -7.25 -27.74
CA ILE A 348 21.88 -6.07 -27.92
C ILE A 348 21.03 -4.88 -28.37
N TYR A 349 20.22 -5.06 -29.41
CA TYR A 349 19.38 -4.00 -29.94
C TYR A 349 18.39 -3.47 -28.89
N ALA A 350 17.73 -4.37 -28.16
CA ALA A 350 16.77 -3.98 -27.15
C ALA A 350 17.42 -3.23 -25.97
N LEU A 351 18.57 -3.69 -25.48
CA LEU A 351 19.26 -3.06 -24.35
C LEU A 351 19.94 -1.73 -24.75
N GLU A 352 20.59 -1.66 -25.91
CA GLU A 352 21.37 -0.48 -26.31
C GLU A 352 20.55 0.57 -27.05
N THR A 353 19.62 0.13 -27.91
CA THR A 353 18.85 1.03 -28.79
C THR A 353 17.47 1.34 -28.23
N LEU A 354 16.76 0.32 -27.71
CA LEU A 354 15.42 0.52 -27.15
C LEU A 354 15.44 0.85 -25.65
N HIS A 355 16.60 0.78 -25.02
CA HIS A 355 16.80 1.02 -23.59
C HIS A 355 15.91 0.13 -22.69
N ALA A 356 15.75 -1.14 -23.08
CA ALA A 356 15.06 -2.15 -22.27
C ALA A 356 15.70 -2.27 -20.88
N ASP A 357 14.87 -2.53 -19.87
CA ASP A 357 15.30 -2.70 -18.47
C ASP A 357 15.97 -4.06 -18.21
N GLY A 358 15.79 -4.99 -19.14
CA GLY A 358 16.32 -6.34 -19.06
C GLY A 358 15.70 -7.23 -20.15
N ILE A 359 15.83 -8.53 -19.99
CA ILE A 359 15.41 -9.54 -20.96
C ILE A 359 14.46 -10.54 -20.32
N THR A 360 13.38 -10.90 -21.01
CA THR A 360 12.51 -12.01 -20.62
C THR A 360 13.05 -13.30 -21.23
N LEU A 361 13.29 -14.32 -20.40
CA LEU A 361 13.54 -15.69 -20.83
C LEU A 361 12.46 -16.61 -20.25
N TYR A 362 12.20 -17.73 -20.91
CA TYR A 362 11.30 -18.75 -20.38
C TYR A 362 12.09 -19.88 -19.75
N THR A 363 11.50 -20.56 -18.75
CA THR A 363 12.16 -21.65 -18.01
C THR A 363 12.78 -22.71 -18.91
N ARG A 364 12.21 -22.94 -20.09
CA ARG A 364 12.68 -23.90 -21.09
C ARG A 364 12.24 -23.55 -22.51
N TYR A 365 12.89 -24.17 -23.48
CA TYR A 365 12.55 -24.07 -24.91
C TYR A 365 12.46 -25.46 -25.55
N THR A 366 11.56 -25.59 -26.53
CA THR A 366 11.38 -26.82 -27.32
C THR A 366 12.69 -27.19 -28.03
N GLY A 367 13.09 -28.46 -27.97
CA GLY A 367 14.30 -28.98 -28.64
C GLY A 367 15.61 -28.82 -27.87
N THR A 368 15.70 -27.91 -26.90
CA THR A 368 16.91 -27.63 -26.09
C THR A 368 16.72 -27.93 -24.61
N GLY A 369 15.51 -27.78 -24.08
CA GLY A 369 15.24 -28.02 -22.67
C GLY A 369 15.43 -26.76 -21.82
N TYR A 370 16.06 -26.90 -20.65
CA TYR A 370 16.21 -25.83 -19.67
C TYR A 370 17.33 -24.83 -20.04
N LEU A 371 17.36 -23.71 -19.33
CA LEU A 371 18.20 -22.56 -19.66
C LEU A 371 19.72 -22.77 -19.42
N GLY A 372 20.11 -23.81 -18.68
CA GLY A 372 21.50 -24.20 -18.46
C GLY A 372 22.10 -25.05 -19.58
N HIS A 373 21.35 -25.32 -20.65
CA HIS A 373 21.86 -26.07 -21.81
C HIS A 373 23.04 -25.34 -22.49
N ASP A 374 24.11 -26.07 -22.83
CA ASP A 374 25.37 -25.51 -23.36
C ASP A 374 25.20 -24.63 -24.60
N ALA A 375 24.23 -24.96 -25.46
CA ALA A 375 23.89 -24.15 -26.64
C ALA A 375 23.57 -22.68 -26.29
N PHE A 376 23.10 -22.39 -25.07
CA PHE A 376 22.73 -21.06 -24.62
C PHE A 376 23.89 -20.30 -23.95
N ALA A 377 25.06 -20.92 -23.77
CA ALA A 377 26.21 -20.29 -23.14
C ALA A 377 26.61 -18.94 -23.80
N PRO A 378 26.66 -18.80 -25.14
CA PRO A 378 26.99 -17.51 -25.77
C PRO A 378 26.01 -16.39 -25.43
N LEU A 379 24.72 -16.71 -25.28
CA LEU A 379 23.71 -15.73 -24.87
C LEU A 379 23.94 -15.29 -23.41
N TRP A 380 24.20 -16.24 -22.51
CA TRP A 380 24.50 -15.93 -21.12
C TRP A 380 25.78 -15.08 -20.97
N GLU A 381 26.83 -15.40 -21.72
CA GLU A 381 28.08 -14.62 -21.75
C GLU A 381 27.84 -13.18 -22.19
N GLU A 382 27.02 -12.96 -23.21
CA GLU A 382 26.67 -11.62 -23.68
C GLU A 382 25.84 -10.85 -22.65
N LEU A 383 24.85 -11.50 -22.04
CA LEU A 383 24.05 -10.90 -20.95
C LEU A 383 24.93 -10.55 -19.75
N ASN A 384 25.92 -11.39 -19.44
CA ASN A 384 26.90 -11.18 -18.38
C ASN A 384 27.79 -9.96 -18.66
N ARG A 385 28.32 -9.87 -19.89
CA ARG A 385 29.13 -8.72 -20.34
C ARG A 385 28.39 -7.39 -20.16
N ARG A 386 27.07 -7.42 -20.36
CA ARG A 386 26.16 -6.27 -20.21
C ARG A 386 25.65 -6.07 -18.79
N LYS A 387 25.97 -6.99 -17.88
CA LYS A 387 25.48 -6.97 -16.50
C LYS A 387 23.95 -6.94 -16.43
N ALA A 388 23.31 -7.60 -17.40
CA ALA A 388 21.89 -7.48 -17.68
C ALA A 388 21.01 -8.03 -16.56
N VAL A 389 19.77 -7.53 -16.51
CA VAL A 389 18.71 -8.14 -15.72
C VAL A 389 17.96 -9.13 -16.61
N VAL A 390 17.73 -10.33 -16.09
CA VAL A 390 16.99 -11.39 -16.76
C VAL A 390 15.80 -11.78 -15.91
N PHE A 391 14.61 -11.61 -16.46
CA PHE A 391 13.36 -12.07 -15.86
C PHE A 391 13.01 -13.44 -16.43
N ILE A 392 13.01 -14.48 -15.59
CA ILE A 392 12.69 -15.85 -15.99
C ILE A 392 11.24 -16.16 -15.63
N HIS A 393 10.40 -16.22 -16.67
CA HIS A 393 9.00 -16.58 -16.54
C HIS A 393 8.78 -18.08 -16.83
N PRO A 394 7.93 -18.78 -16.07
CA PRO A 394 7.61 -20.18 -16.36
C PRO A 394 6.90 -20.37 -17.68
N THR A 395 7.12 -21.51 -18.31
CA THR A 395 6.38 -21.92 -19.50
C THR A 395 6.07 -23.41 -19.45
N ASN A 396 5.27 -23.87 -20.40
CA ASN A 396 4.82 -25.25 -20.46
C ASN A 396 5.92 -26.24 -20.86
N THR A 397 5.73 -27.51 -20.49
CA THR A 397 6.57 -28.60 -20.98
C THR A 397 6.31 -28.85 -22.47
N ALA A 398 7.32 -28.55 -23.28
CA ALA A 398 7.35 -28.67 -24.74
C ALA A 398 7.32 -30.11 -25.30
N ALA A 399 6.53 -31.02 -24.72
CA ALA A 399 6.27 -32.31 -25.36
C ALA A 399 5.14 -32.14 -26.40
N ASP A 400 5.57 -31.61 -27.55
CA ASP A 400 4.88 -31.50 -28.83
C ASP A 400 3.95 -30.27 -28.99
N ALA A 401 4.40 -29.29 -29.77
CA ALA A 401 3.59 -28.15 -30.23
C ALA A 401 2.30 -28.56 -30.97
N ARG A 402 2.13 -29.86 -31.27
CA ARG A 402 0.91 -30.46 -31.84
C ARG A 402 0.00 -31.15 -30.82
N ASN A 403 0.45 -31.38 -29.59
CA ASN A 403 -0.40 -31.82 -28.49
C ASN A 403 -0.51 -30.68 -27.48
N ARG A 404 -1.71 -30.12 -27.36
CA ARG A 404 -2.11 -29.39 -26.15
C ARG A 404 -1.66 -30.20 -24.93
N SER A 405 -1.13 -29.52 -23.92
CA SER A 405 -0.74 -30.17 -22.66
C SER A 405 -1.81 -31.19 -22.28
N ILE A 406 -1.48 -32.48 -22.27
CA ILE A 406 -2.41 -33.51 -21.80
C ILE A 406 -2.53 -33.28 -20.31
N LEU A 407 -3.53 -32.50 -19.92
CA LEU A 407 -3.79 -32.21 -18.53
C LEU A 407 -4.12 -33.53 -17.85
N VAL A 408 -3.29 -33.92 -16.88
CA VAL A 408 -3.55 -35.09 -16.02
C VAL A 408 -4.89 -34.91 -15.32
N ASN A 409 -5.20 -33.66 -14.93
CA ASN A 409 -6.48 -33.24 -14.40
C ASN A 409 -6.96 -31.99 -15.15
N PRO A 410 -8.11 -32.02 -15.86
CA PRO A 410 -8.65 -30.87 -16.58
C PRO A 410 -8.90 -29.62 -15.71
N ALA A 411 -9.03 -29.78 -14.38
CA ALA A 411 -9.20 -28.68 -13.43
C ALA A 411 -7.86 -28.06 -12.96
N LEU A 412 -6.72 -28.60 -13.40
CA LEU A 412 -5.38 -28.14 -13.04
C LEU A 412 -4.58 -27.81 -14.30
N PRO A 413 -4.87 -26.66 -14.95
CA PRO A 413 -3.98 -26.15 -15.97
C PRO A 413 -2.64 -25.75 -15.36
N GLN A 414 -1.60 -25.76 -16.20
CA GLN A 414 -0.22 -25.67 -15.75
C GLN A 414 0.14 -24.43 -14.91
N PRO A 415 -0.43 -23.23 -15.14
CA PRO A 415 -0.13 -22.07 -14.29
C PRO A 415 -0.42 -22.28 -12.80
N ILE A 416 -1.34 -23.18 -12.44
CA ILE A 416 -1.80 -23.34 -11.05
C ILE A 416 -0.73 -23.98 -10.15
N ILE A 417 0.03 -24.96 -10.65
CA ILE A 417 1.02 -25.72 -9.86
C ILE A 417 2.32 -25.97 -10.64
N ASP A 418 2.23 -26.32 -11.92
CA ASP A 418 3.39 -26.76 -12.69
C ASP A 418 4.36 -25.62 -13.00
N TYR A 419 3.86 -24.40 -13.21
CA TYR A 419 4.69 -23.22 -13.50
C TYR A 419 5.69 -22.91 -12.37
N PRO A 420 5.29 -22.79 -11.10
CA PRO A 420 6.23 -22.69 -9.97
C PRO A 420 7.26 -23.84 -9.91
N HIS A 421 6.87 -25.06 -10.28
CA HIS A 421 7.82 -26.18 -10.33
C HIS A 421 8.84 -26.04 -11.48
N GLU A 422 8.42 -25.52 -12.64
CA GLU A 422 9.33 -25.24 -13.76
C GLU A 422 10.35 -24.15 -13.41
N THR A 423 9.95 -23.11 -12.67
CA THR A 423 10.88 -22.09 -12.13
C THR A 423 11.94 -22.74 -11.24
N CYS A 424 11.54 -23.65 -10.35
CA CYS A 424 12.48 -24.38 -9.50
C CYS A 424 13.44 -25.25 -10.34
N ARG A 425 12.92 -25.99 -11.34
CA ARG A 425 13.75 -26.88 -12.17
C ARG A 425 14.79 -26.12 -12.98
N THR A 426 14.40 -25.00 -13.61
CA THR A 426 15.36 -24.19 -14.38
C THR A 426 16.41 -23.55 -13.48
N ALA A 427 16.05 -23.12 -12.26
CA ALA A 427 17.02 -22.55 -11.33
C ALA A 427 18.06 -23.59 -10.88
N VAL A 428 17.62 -24.82 -10.58
CA VAL A 428 18.53 -25.94 -10.26
C VAL A 428 19.43 -26.25 -11.47
N ASP A 429 18.86 -26.32 -12.67
CA ASP A 429 19.60 -26.58 -13.92
C ASP A 429 20.69 -25.52 -14.19
N LEU A 430 20.38 -24.23 -14.01
CA LEU A 430 21.33 -23.13 -14.14
C LEU A 430 22.50 -23.24 -13.15
N ILE A 431 22.24 -23.67 -11.90
CA ILE A 431 23.29 -23.91 -10.90
C ILE A 431 24.13 -25.11 -11.30
N THR A 432 23.50 -26.26 -11.58
CA THR A 432 24.22 -27.52 -11.84
C THR A 432 25.00 -27.53 -13.15
N SER A 433 24.55 -26.76 -14.15
CA SER A 433 25.28 -26.55 -15.42
C SER A 433 26.49 -25.61 -15.26
N GLY A 434 26.65 -24.96 -14.10
CA GLY A 434 27.66 -23.93 -13.86
C GLY A 434 27.39 -22.62 -14.60
N THR A 435 26.17 -22.42 -15.10
CA THR A 435 25.80 -21.18 -15.82
C THR A 435 25.87 -19.98 -14.89
N ILE A 436 25.40 -20.10 -13.64
CA ILE A 436 25.46 -19.04 -12.64
C ILE A 436 26.90 -18.69 -12.26
N SER A 437 27.76 -19.69 -12.05
CA SER A 437 29.15 -19.45 -11.66
C SER A 437 29.99 -18.84 -12.79
N ARG A 438 29.71 -19.17 -14.05
CA ARG A 438 30.37 -18.56 -15.22
C ARG A 438 29.89 -17.14 -15.52
N ASN A 439 28.67 -16.79 -15.10
CA ASN A 439 28.00 -15.53 -15.44
C ASN A 439 27.55 -14.74 -14.19
N PRO A 440 28.47 -14.37 -13.28
CA PRO A 440 28.14 -13.81 -11.97
C PRO A 440 27.56 -12.38 -12.03
N ASP A 441 27.70 -11.66 -13.14
CA ASP A 441 27.22 -10.29 -13.28
C ASP A 441 25.76 -10.22 -13.80
N VAL A 442 25.16 -11.33 -14.21
CA VAL A 442 23.75 -11.38 -14.61
C VAL A 442 22.84 -11.40 -13.39
N LYS A 443 21.82 -10.53 -13.36
CA LYS A 443 20.84 -10.48 -12.26
C LYS A 443 19.58 -11.19 -12.69
N ILE A 444 19.34 -12.37 -12.13
CA ILE A 444 18.25 -13.24 -12.53
C ILE A 444 17.09 -13.11 -11.53
N ILE A 445 15.93 -12.67 -12.03
CA ILE A 445 14.66 -12.62 -11.30
C ILE A 445 13.88 -13.89 -11.64
N LEU A 446 13.59 -14.70 -10.61
CA LEU A 446 12.75 -15.89 -10.71
C LEU A 446 11.31 -15.56 -10.34
N SER A 447 10.37 -15.99 -11.19
CA SER A 447 8.95 -15.74 -10.95
C SER A 447 8.38 -16.46 -9.74
N HIS A 448 7.34 -15.86 -9.14
CA HIS A 448 6.47 -16.49 -8.15
C HIS A 448 7.22 -16.99 -6.91
N GLY A 449 8.05 -16.14 -6.33
CA GLY A 449 8.88 -16.45 -5.16
C GLY A 449 10.00 -17.45 -5.44
N GLY A 450 10.37 -17.66 -6.71
CA GLY A 450 11.26 -18.76 -7.11
C GLY A 450 10.55 -20.11 -7.19
N GLY A 451 9.22 -20.11 -7.16
CA GLY A 451 8.37 -21.28 -7.12
C GLY A 451 8.71 -22.18 -5.93
N THR A 452 9.08 -23.43 -6.19
CA THR A 452 9.44 -24.37 -5.11
C THR A 452 10.93 -24.37 -4.74
N LEU A 453 11.75 -23.50 -5.32
CA LEU A 453 13.20 -23.46 -5.05
C LEU A 453 13.53 -23.23 -3.56
N PRO A 454 12.93 -22.24 -2.85
CA PRO A 454 13.31 -21.97 -1.46
C PRO A 454 13.10 -23.16 -0.52
N ILE A 455 12.16 -24.05 -0.85
CA ILE A 455 11.86 -25.26 -0.08
C ILE A 455 12.78 -26.42 -0.49
N LEU A 456 13.06 -26.57 -1.80
CA LEU A 456 13.73 -27.75 -2.34
C LEU A 456 15.24 -27.60 -2.50
N ALA A 457 15.80 -26.38 -2.42
CA ALA A 457 17.21 -26.12 -2.69
C ALA A 457 18.15 -26.97 -1.80
N THR A 458 17.89 -27.05 -0.49
CA THR A 458 18.71 -27.87 0.43
C THR A 458 18.67 -29.36 0.06
N ARG A 459 17.49 -29.86 -0.32
CA ARG A 459 17.35 -31.25 -0.76
C ARG A 459 18.14 -31.51 -2.04
N ALA A 460 18.04 -30.61 -3.03
CA ALA A 460 18.77 -30.73 -4.28
C ALA A 460 20.28 -30.68 -4.05
N ALA A 461 20.75 -29.71 -3.26
CA ALA A 461 22.16 -29.51 -2.93
C ALA A 461 22.81 -30.79 -2.37
N HIS A 462 22.23 -31.38 -1.32
CA HIS A 462 22.77 -32.58 -0.69
C HIS A 462 22.63 -33.82 -1.58
N LEU A 463 21.46 -34.06 -2.16
CA LEU A 463 21.26 -35.29 -2.93
C LEU A 463 22.09 -35.34 -4.21
N LEU A 464 22.25 -34.21 -4.91
CA LEU A 464 23.10 -34.15 -6.10
C LEU A 464 24.57 -34.38 -5.75
N TYR A 465 25.04 -33.80 -4.64
CA TYR A 465 26.42 -33.95 -4.19
C TYR A 465 26.71 -35.37 -3.69
N ASP A 466 25.88 -35.91 -2.79
CA ASP A 466 26.07 -37.25 -2.20
C ASP A 466 25.95 -38.36 -3.25
N ALA A 467 25.06 -38.17 -4.25
CA ALA A 467 24.94 -39.08 -5.39
C ALA A 467 26.04 -38.89 -6.45
N LYS A 468 26.98 -37.94 -6.25
CA LYS A 468 28.07 -37.60 -7.18
C LYS A 468 27.57 -37.18 -8.58
N LEU A 469 26.42 -36.54 -8.63
CA LEU A 469 25.83 -35.96 -9.85
C LEU A 469 26.31 -34.52 -10.11
N THR A 470 26.94 -33.89 -9.11
CA THR A 470 27.61 -32.60 -9.24
C THR A 470 28.87 -32.57 -8.37
N SER A 471 29.83 -31.71 -8.73
CA SER A 471 31.00 -31.38 -7.92
C SER A 471 30.81 -30.13 -7.06
N ILE A 472 29.68 -29.42 -7.21
CA ILE A 472 29.36 -28.22 -6.43
C ILE A 472 29.01 -28.64 -5.01
N SER A 473 29.69 -28.06 -4.01
CA SER A 473 29.39 -28.34 -2.60
C SER A 473 27.96 -27.93 -2.25
N PRO A 474 27.31 -28.58 -1.26
CA PRO A 474 25.98 -28.15 -0.82
C PRO A 474 25.91 -26.68 -0.40
N GLU A 475 26.98 -26.18 0.22
CA GLU A 475 27.11 -24.78 0.65
C GLU A 475 27.16 -23.82 -0.54
N ASP A 476 28.00 -24.09 -1.54
CA ASP A 476 28.12 -23.27 -2.75
C ASP A 476 26.85 -23.31 -3.61
N PHE A 477 26.18 -24.47 -3.67
CA PHE A 477 24.90 -24.62 -4.34
C PHE A 477 23.86 -23.71 -3.69
N LEU A 478 23.74 -23.78 -2.37
CA LEU A 478 22.78 -22.99 -1.63
C LEU A 478 23.11 -21.49 -1.75
N GLU A 479 24.38 -21.09 -1.71
CA GLU A 479 24.77 -19.70 -1.91
C GLU A 479 24.36 -19.16 -3.29
N GLN A 480 24.53 -19.96 -4.35
CA GLN A 480 24.03 -19.62 -5.68
C GLN A 480 22.50 -19.56 -5.72
N ALA A 481 21.81 -20.52 -5.10
CA ALA A 481 20.35 -20.53 -5.05
C ALA A 481 19.77 -19.30 -4.31
N ARG A 482 20.44 -18.82 -3.26
CA ARG A 482 20.05 -17.59 -2.54
C ARG A 482 20.40 -16.30 -3.30
N SER A 483 21.29 -16.38 -4.29
CA SER A 483 21.74 -15.22 -5.07
C SER A 483 20.73 -14.74 -6.11
N PHE A 484 19.76 -15.57 -6.48
CA PHE A 484 18.65 -15.16 -7.32
C PHE A 484 17.84 -14.02 -6.68
N TYR A 485 17.15 -13.27 -7.53
CA TYR A 485 16.09 -12.35 -7.14
C TYR A 485 14.73 -13.05 -7.29
N PHE A 486 13.73 -12.61 -6.55
CA PHE A 486 12.42 -13.27 -6.47
C PHE A 486 11.30 -12.22 -6.54
N ASP A 487 10.39 -12.33 -7.52
CA ASP A 487 9.16 -11.53 -7.46
C ASP A 487 8.09 -12.23 -6.60
N LEU A 488 7.12 -11.47 -6.11
CA LEU A 488 6.03 -12.00 -5.27
C LEU A 488 4.71 -12.20 -6.02
N ALA A 489 4.75 -12.27 -7.35
CA ALA A 489 3.52 -12.40 -8.12
C ALA A 489 2.81 -13.72 -7.76
N LEU A 490 1.58 -13.59 -7.26
CA LEU A 490 0.77 -14.69 -6.68
C LEU A 490 1.47 -15.47 -5.56
N SER A 491 2.46 -14.88 -4.89
CA SER A 491 3.35 -15.58 -3.96
C SER A 491 3.63 -14.81 -2.66
N GLY A 492 3.05 -13.62 -2.48
CA GLY A 492 3.18 -12.79 -1.27
C GLY A 492 2.32 -13.21 -0.07
N ASN A 493 2.05 -14.51 0.12
CA ASN A 493 1.38 -15.00 1.34
C ASN A 493 2.36 -15.04 2.54
N GLU A 494 1.85 -15.02 3.76
CA GLU A 494 2.64 -14.88 4.99
C GLU A 494 3.71 -15.98 5.14
N GLU A 495 3.37 -17.23 4.83
CA GLU A 495 4.30 -18.36 4.95
C GLU A 495 5.47 -18.23 3.97
N ASN A 496 5.19 -17.84 2.73
CA ASN A 496 6.22 -17.67 1.73
C ASN A 496 7.07 -16.41 1.99
N MET A 497 6.46 -15.35 2.51
CA MET A 497 7.17 -14.16 2.97
C MET A 497 8.12 -14.49 4.12
N GLN A 498 7.66 -15.26 5.11
CA GLN A 498 8.51 -15.72 6.21
C GLN A 498 9.67 -16.60 5.72
N LEU A 499 9.42 -17.45 4.72
CA LEU A 499 10.44 -18.29 4.10
C LEU A 499 11.48 -17.47 3.33
N LEU A 500 11.06 -16.46 2.58
CA LEU A 500 11.94 -15.68 1.72
C LEU A 500 12.73 -14.60 2.49
N VAL A 501 12.05 -13.84 3.35
CA VAL A 501 12.60 -12.61 3.97
C VAL A 501 12.45 -12.55 5.49
N GLY A 502 12.02 -13.64 6.15
CA GLY A 502 12.03 -13.72 7.61
C GLY A 502 13.45 -13.62 8.20
N ARG A 503 13.57 -13.70 9.53
CA ARG A 503 14.85 -13.58 10.26
C ARG A 503 16.00 -14.44 9.71
N ASN A 504 15.68 -15.62 9.17
CA ASN A 504 16.62 -16.53 8.50
C ASN A 504 16.14 -16.82 7.06
N GLY A 505 15.64 -15.79 6.38
CA GLY A 505 15.04 -15.87 5.06
C GLY A 505 15.98 -16.52 4.05
N PHE A 506 15.40 -17.24 3.10
CA PHE A 506 16.12 -17.89 2.02
C PHE A 506 16.79 -16.86 1.10
N ALA A 507 16.10 -15.78 0.75
CA ALA A 507 16.63 -14.78 -0.17
C ALA A 507 17.69 -13.90 0.50
N LYS A 508 18.67 -13.43 -0.28
CA LYS A 508 19.59 -12.38 0.19
C LYS A 508 18.82 -11.08 0.47
N GLY A 509 19.34 -10.26 1.37
CA GLY A 509 18.76 -8.96 1.69
C GLY A 509 18.60 -8.09 0.44
N GLY A 510 17.37 -7.62 0.17
CA GLY A 510 17.03 -6.83 -1.02
C GLY A 510 16.89 -7.63 -2.32
N HIS A 511 16.72 -8.95 -2.24
CA HIS A 511 16.51 -9.81 -3.41
C HIS A 511 15.04 -10.17 -3.65
N VAL A 512 14.09 -9.54 -2.95
CA VAL A 512 12.65 -9.80 -3.12
C VAL A 512 11.94 -8.55 -3.60
N PHE A 513 11.07 -8.71 -4.60
CA PHE A 513 10.40 -7.62 -5.31
C PHE A 513 8.88 -7.81 -5.35
N TYR A 514 8.16 -6.70 -5.40
CA TYR A 514 6.74 -6.70 -5.73
C TYR A 514 6.49 -7.11 -7.19
N GLY A 515 5.49 -7.98 -7.40
CA GLY A 515 5.03 -8.43 -8.70
C GLY A 515 3.52 -8.71 -8.65
N SER A 516 2.78 -8.40 -9.71
CA SER A 516 1.31 -8.60 -9.72
C SER A 516 0.82 -9.78 -10.57
N ASP A 517 1.56 -10.15 -11.62
CA ASP A 517 1.14 -11.10 -12.67
C ASP A 517 -0.15 -10.65 -13.41
N PHE A 518 -0.44 -9.35 -13.39
CA PHE A 518 -1.52 -8.78 -14.20
C PHE A 518 -1.20 -8.89 -15.70
N PRO A 519 -2.16 -9.15 -16.60
CA PRO A 519 -3.60 -9.35 -16.39
C PRO A 519 -4.02 -10.81 -16.21
N TYR A 520 -3.07 -11.74 -16.05
CA TYR A 520 -3.37 -13.16 -15.90
C TYR A 520 -3.87 -13.48 -14.49
N ALA A 521 -3.30 -12.85 -13.48
CA ALA A 521 -3.82 -12.80 -12.13
C ALA A 521 -5.11 -11.97 -12.07
N PRO A 522 -6.23 -12.52 -11.56
CA PRO A 522 -7.43 -11.73 -11.32
C PRO A 522 -7.16 -10.60 -10.32
N VAL A 523 -7.70 -9.40 -10.57
CA VAL A 523 -7.54 -8.23 -9.68
C VAL A 523 -7.92 -8.56 -8.22
N SER A 524 -8.99 -9.33 -8.01
CA SER A 524 -9.39 -9.74 -6.66
C SER A 524 -8.36 -10.63 -5.95
N THR A 525 -7.56 -11.39 -6.71
CA THR A 525 -6.44 -12.18 -6.21
C THR A 525 -5.23 -11.29 -5.93
N ILE A 526 -4.89 -10.37 -6.85
CA ILE A 526 -3.82 -9.36 -6.65
C ILE A 526 -4.07 -8.59 -5.35
N ASN A 527 -5.29 -8.07 -5.15
CA ASN A 527 -5.69 -7.35 -3.93
C ASN A 527 -5.45 -8.18 -2.65
N LYS A 528 -5.64 -9.50 -2.69
CA LYS A 528 -5.42 -10.37 -1.53
C LYS A 528 -3.93 -10.52 -1.22
N TYR A 529 -3.12 -10.81 -2.23
CA TYR A 529 -1.67 -10.97 -2.06
C TYR A 529 -0.99 -9.66 -1.66
N VAL A 530 -1.42 -8.53 -2.22
CA VAL A 530 -0.94 -7.20 -1.83
C VAL A 530 -1.22 -6.94 -0.36
N ARG A 531 -2.45 -7.18 0.11
CA ARG A 531 -2.78 -7.01 1.54
C ARG A 531 -2.00 -7.94 2.47
N MET A 532 -1.74 -9.18 2.05
CA MET A 532 -0.92 -10.12 2.82
C MET A 532 0.53 -9.64 2.91
N MET A 533 1.09 -9.13 1.81
CA MET A 533 2.43 -8.55 1.78
C MET A 533 2.52 -7.27 2.62
N GLU A 534 1.54 -6.37 2.52
CA GLU A 534 1.46 -5.13 3.32
C GLU A 534 1.32 -5.43 4.83
N GLY A 535 0.59 -6.48 5.19
CA GLY A 535 0.44 -6.91 6.58
C GLY A 535 1.65 -7.67 7.15
N PHE A 536 2.61 -8.06 6.30
CA PHE A 536 3.77 -8.84 6.73
C PHE A 536 4.81 -7.94 7.40
N SER A 537 5.21 -8.28 8.62
CA SER A 537 6.25 -7.56 9.36
C SER A 537 7.29 -8.51 9.92
N VAL A 538 8.56 -8.10 9.85
CA VAL A 538 9.67 -8.74 10.55
C VAL A 538 10.07 -7.81 11.69
N GLN A 539 10.21 -8.33 12.91
CA GLN A 539 10.51 -7.53 14.10
C GLN A 539 11.71 -6.59 13.87
N GLY A 540 11.43 -5.28 13.74
CA GLY A 540 12.44 -4.24 13.61
C GLY A 540 12.94 -3.92 12.19
N GLU A 541 12.33 -4.45 11.13
CA GLU A 541 12.73 -4.17 9.74
C GLU A 541 11.58 -3.63 8.87
N GLU A 542 11.84 -2.56 8.09
CA GLU A 542 10.93 -2.04 7.05
C GLU A 542 10.97 -2.91 5.78
N VAL A 543 10.53 -4.16 5.90
CA VAL A 543 10.58 -5.14 4.79
C VAL A 543 9.63 -4.77 3.64
N GLU A 544 8.45 -4.22 3.96
CA GLU A 544 7.45 -3.86 2.94
C GLU A 544 8.02 -2.84 1.95
N LYS A 545 8.60 -1.74 2.44
CA LYS A 545 9.17 -0.69 1.60
C LYS A 545 10.33 -1.21 0.75
N ALA A 546 11.16 -2.08 1.32
CA ALA A 546 12.23 -2.74 0.59
C ALA A 546 11.68 -3.54 -0.59
N ILE A 547 10.64 -4.34 -0.39
CA ILE A 547 10.03 -5.20 -1.41
C ILE A 547 9.23 -4.39 -2.43
N ALA A 548 8.43 -3.43 -1.95
CA ALA A 548 7.57 -2.60 -2.76
C ALA A 548 8.35 -1.73 -3.75
N ARG A 549 9.53 -1.23 -3.35
CA ARG A 549 10.26 -0.24 -4.16
C ARG A 549 11.78 -0.30 -4.02
N ASP A 550 12.33 -0.18 -2.82
CA ASP A 550 13.75 0.20 -2.67
C ASP A 550 14.71 -0.83 -3.26
N SER A 551 14.36 -2.11 -3.18
CA SER A 551 15.16 -3.19 -3.75
C SER A 551 15.14 -3.15 -5.28
N ALA A 552 13.96 -2.93 -5.89
CA ALA A 552 13.84 -2.78 -7.34
C ALA A 552 14.59 -1.54 -7.84
N VAL A 553 14.57 -0.43 -7.08
CA VAL A 553 15.31 0.79 -7.42
C VAL A 553 16.84 0.58 -7.42
N LYS A 554 17.37 -0.32 -6.60
CA LYS A 554 18.80 -0.70 -6.65
C LYS A 554 19.13 -1.44 -7.94
N LEU A 555 18.20 -2.27 -8.42
CA LEU A 555 18.38 -3.05 -9.64
C LEU A 555 18.13 -2.22 -10.91
N PHE A 556 17.23 -1.24 -10.82
CA PHE A 556 16.84 -0.34 -11.90
C PHE A 556 17.00 1.13 -11.48
N PRO A 557 18.25 1.66 -11.46
CA PRO A 557 18.53 2.99 -10.94
C PRO A 557 17.78 4.13 -11.62
N ARG A 558 17.31 3.93 -12.87
CA ARG A 558 16.52 4.96 -13.58
C ARG A 558 15.17 5.25 -12.94
N PHE A 559 14.66 4.37 -12.07
CA PHE A 559 13.46 4.63 -11.28
C PHE A 559 13.76 5.35 -9.96
N GLN A 560 15.02 5.72 -9.69
CA GLN A 560 15.33 6.62 -8.58
C GLN A 560 14.66 7.97 -8.79
N MET A 561 13.84 8.39 -7.83
CA MET A 561 13.36 9.77 -7.81
C MET A 561 14.50 10.75 -7.51
N PRO A 562 14.54 11.91 -8.19
CA PRO A 562 15.46 13.01 -7.89
C PRO A 562 15.46 13.41 -6.39
N ALA A 563 16.63 13.78 -5.86
CA ALA A 563 16.83 14.04 -4.43
C ALA A 563 16.05 15.25 -3.89
N ASP A 564 15.71 16.20 -4.75
CA ASP A 564 14.83 17.35 -4.52
C ASP A 564 13.36 16.95 -4.27
N LEU A 565 12.97 15.72 -4.63
CA LEU A 565 11.68 15.11 -4.29
C LEU A 565 11.80 14.13 -3.10
N ARG A 566 13.02 13.82 -2.64
CA ARG A 566 13.30 12.90 -1.51
C ARG A 566 13.36 13.60 -0.15
N VAL A 567 13.37 14.93 -0.10
CA VAL A 567 13.44 15.70 1.15
C VAL A 567 12.34 16.74 1.20
N GLY A 568 11.20 16.36 1.78
CA GLY A 568 10.24 17.32 2.34
C GLY A 568 10.80 18.00 3.59
N LYS A 569 11.93 18.70 3.50
CA LYS A 569 12.23 19.78 4.46
C LYS A 569 11.42 20.99 4.03
N THR A 570 10.12 20.96 4.30
CA THR A 570 9.33 22.19 4.30
C THR A 570 9.59 22.90 5.62
N ASN A 571 10.63 23.74 5.61
CA ASN A 571 10.62 24.95 6.43
C ASN A 571 9.47 25.82 5.92
N ASN A 572 8.22 25.53 6.31
CA ASN A 572 7.05 26.33 5.97
C ASN A 572 6.28 26.70 7.24
N TRP A 573 6.89 27.57 8.04
CA TRP A 573 6.15 28.48 8.93
C TRP A 573 5.55 29.69 8.19
N GLY A 574 5.49 29.66 6.84
CA GLY A 574 5.08 30.80 6.01
C GLY A 574 3.81 30.64 5.17
N ALA A 575 3.22 29.44 5.07
CA ALA A 575 2.14 29.18 4.10
C ALA A 575 0.76 28.85 4.72
N PHE A 576 0.54 29.15 6.00
CA PHE A 576 -0.74 28.89 6.70
C PHE A 576 -1.73 30.06 6.70
N SER A 577 -1.45 31.15 5.97
CA SER A 577 -2.30 32.35 6.00
C SER A 577 -3.36 32.46 4.89
N ALA A 578 -3.52 31.47 4.01
CA ALA A 578 -4.40 31.65 2.83
C ALA A 578 -5.20 30.39 2.47
N CYS A 579 -6.04 29.89 3.37
CA CYS A 579 -7.17 29.03 2.99
C CYS A 579 -8.18 28.88 4.13
N LEU A 580 -8.79 29.98 4.57
CA LEU A 580 -9.95 29.98 5.48
C LEU A 580 -10.86 31.16 5.11
N LEU A 581 -11.57 31.04 3.98
CA LEU A 581 -12.68 31.91 3.64
C LEU A 581 -13.82 31.07 3.04
N LEU A 582 -14.65 30.52 3.92
CA LEU A 582 -16.06 30.31 3.62
C LEU A 582 -16.83 31.51 4.22
N PRO A 583 -17.56 32.30 3.40
CA PRO A 583 -18.35 33.40 3.90
C PRO A 583 -19.66 32.86 4.48
N VAL A 584 -20.21 33.60 5.45
CA VAL A 584 -21.46 33.32 6.21
C VAL A 584 -21.22 32.50 7.50
N GLY A 585 -20.70 33.17 8.54
CA GLY A 585 -20.71 32.65 9.93
C GLY A 585 -19.52 33.09 10.79
N LEU A 586 -18.33 33.22 10.19
CA LEU A 586 -17.07 33.48 10.91
C LEU A 586 -16.82 34.96 11.25
N SER A 587 -17.45 35.92 10.56
CA SER A 587 -17.22 37.36 10.80
C SER A 587 -17.70 37.83 12.18
N ALA A 588 -18.81 37.26 12.68
CA ALA A 588 -19.33 37.54 14.02
C ALA A 588 -18.46 36.92 15.12
N LEU A 589 -17.89 35.73 14.89
CA LEU A 589 -16.98 35.09 15.85
C LEU A 589 -15.63 35.82 15.89
N TYR A 590 -15.05 36.15 14.74
CA TYR A 590 -13.77 36.85 14.64
C TYR A 590 -13.77 38.24 15.32
N SER A 591 -14.84 39.02 15.13
CA SER A 591 -15.01 40.34 15.76
C SER A 591 -15.17 40.25 17.30
N VAL A 592 -15.83 39.21 17.81
CA VAL A 592 -15.93 38.95 19.26
C VAL A 592 -14.59 38.49 19.84
N LEU A 593 -13.84 37.64 19.13
CA LEU A 593 -12.52 37.17 19.56
C LEU A 593 -11.50 38.33 19.64
N GLN A 594 -11.46 39.23 18.64
CA GLN A 594 -10.53 40.37 18.62
C GLN A 594 -10.79 41.40 19.74
N SER A 595 -12.06 41.73 20.01
CA SER A 595 -12.41 42.74 21.03
C SER A 595 -12.10 42.32 22.48
N ARG A 596 -12.00 41.01 22.76
CA ARG A 596 -11.78 40.49 24.12
C ARG A 596 -10.36 40.00 24.42
N VAL A 597 -9.49 39.88 23.42
CA VAL A 597 -8.07 39.59 23.64
C VAL A 597 -7.31 40.83 24.15
N HIS A 598 -7.76 42.04 23.81
CA HIS A 598 -7.17 43.30 24.28
C HIS A 598 -7.53 43.69 25.73
N THR A 599 -8.48 43.02 26.38
CA THR A 599 -8.95 43.37 27.74
C THR A 599 -8.35 42.49 28.85
N TYR A 600 -7.46 41.55 28.52
CA TYR A 600 -6.85 40.62 29.48
C TYR A 600 -5.32 40.78 29.62
N SER A 601 -4.73 41.84 29.06
CA SER A 601 -3.30 42.17 29.18
C SER A 601 -3.00 43.31 30.18
N THR A 602 -3.79 43.43 31.24
CA THR A 602 -3.48 44.26 32.42
C THR A 602 -3.85 43.52 33.69
#